data_AF-T1CFB1-F1
#
_entry.id   AF-T1CFB1-F1
#
_cell.length_a   1.000
_cell.length_b   1.000
_cell.length_c   1.000
_cell.angle_alpha   90.00
_cell.angle_beta   90.00
_cell.angle_gamma   90.00
#
_symmetry.space_group_name_H-M   'P 1'
#
loop_
_entity.id
_entity.type
_entity.pdbx_description
1 polymer ?
#
loop_
_entity_poly.entity_id
_entity_poly.type
_entity_poly.pdbx_seq_one_letter_code
_entity_poly.pdbx_strand_id
1 'polypeptide(L)'
;GPSGAGKTNLAKELWSIFPKEVWAVDGCPVLDHPLSVATDAGAARFPPCPICQRRFAPDGNFAQFAPSRVDPTKVPAIRVRLGEGFGFARLQGSSEVFPDYLTGNVNLRKLEEIGDPMSPLVLEPGKLLQANRGLLLIDEIGKLPLGTQNVLLQSLQEGSVTPAKSRESFPGNFVAV
;
A
#
# COMPACT_ATOMS: atom_id res chain seq x y z
N GLY A 1 -4.05 -0.39 35.94
CA GLY A 1 -4.11 -1.67 35.19
C GLY A 1 -2.69 -2.07 34.80
N PRO A 2 -2.42 -3.36 34.54
CA PRO A 2 -1.08 -3.82 34.19
C PRO A 2 -0.58 -3.13 32.90
N SER A 3 0.72 -2.86 32.85
CA SER A 3 1.37 -2.23 31.69
C SER A 3 1.09 -3.05 30.42
N GLY A 4 0.54 -2.41 29.39
CA GLY A 4 0.27 -3.03 28.08
C GLY A 4 -1.18 -3.46 27.80
N ALA A 5 -2.06 -3.60 28.81
CA ALA A 5 -3.41 -4.10 28.57
C ALA A 5 -4.32 -3.13 27.78
N GLY A 6 -4.16 -1.81 27.97
CA GLY A 6 -5.03 -0.83 27.31
C GLY A 6 -4.71 -0.61 25.82
N LYS A 7 -3.43 -0.51 25.47
CA LYS A 7 -2.99 -0.18 24.09
C LYS A 7 -3.20 -1.35 23.13
N THR A 8 -2.86 -2.57 23.57
CA THR A 8 -3.05 -3.78 22.75
C THR A 8 -4.52 -4.16 22.55
N ASN A 9 -5.40 -3.78 23.49
CA ASN A 9 -6.85 -3.99 23.32
C ASN A 9 -7.46 -2.99 22.35
N LEU A 10 -7.07 -1.70 22.41
CA LEU A 10 -7.54 -0.69 21.47
C LEU A 10 -7.24 -1.08 20.00
N ALA A 11 -6.02 -1.55 19.74
CA ALA A 11 -5.64 -2.09 18.44
C ALA A 11 -6.59 -3.19 17.92
N LYS A 12 -6.92 -4.17 18.78
CA LYS A 12 -7.81 -5.29 18.43
C LYS A 12 -9.25 -4.83 18.21
N GLU A 13 -9.72 -3.89 19.02
CA GLU A 13 -11.07 -3.33 18.93
C GLU A 13 -11.23 -2.44 17.70
N LEU A 14 -10.26 -1.58 17.40
CA LEU A 14 -10.25 -0.78 16.17
C LEU A 14 -10.23 -1.67 14.94
N TRP A 15 -9.42 -2.72 14.96
CA TRP A 15 -9.47 -3.70 13.91
C TRP A 15 -10.86 -4.33 13.84
N SER A 16 -11.45 -4.82 14.93
CA SER A 16 -12.75 -5.54 14.87
C SER A 16 -13.88 -4.72 14.23
N ILE A 17 -13.87 -3.38 14.37
CA ILE A 17 -14.86 -2.48 13.75
C ILE A 17 -14.48 -2.01 12.34
N PHE A 18 -13.22 -2.13 11.94
CA PHE A 18 -12.75 -1.70 10.62
C PHE A 18 -13.36 -2.59 9.51
N PRO A 19 -13.76 -2.03 8.35
CA PRO A 19 -14.26 -2.81 7.22
C PRO A 19 -13.34 -3.98 6.87
N LYS A 20 -13.90 -5.18 6.76
CA LYS A 20 -13.12 -6.42 6.52
C LYS A 20 -12.92 -6.77 5.08
N GLU A 21 -13.63 -6.10 4.18
CA GLU A 21 -13.63 -6.44 2.77
C GLU A 21 -13.65 -5.18 1.92
N VAL A 22 -12.88 -5.20 0.84
CA VAL A 22 -12.81 -4.10 -0.13
C VAL A 22 -12.86 -4.65 -1.55
N TRP A 23 -13.32 -3.83 -2.49
CA TRP A 23 -13.14 -4.10 -3.92
C TRP A 23 -11.72 -3.70 -4.33
N ALA A 24 -11.02 -4.59 -5.01
CA ALA A 24 -9.67 -4.36 -5.51
C ALA A 24 -9.54 -4.86 -6.96
N VAL A 25 -8.55 -4.33 -7.68
CA VAL A 25 -8.09 -4.88 -8.96
C VAL A 25 -7.46 -6.25 -8.68
N ASP A 26 -7.92 -7.28 -9.39
CA ASP A 26 -7.38 -8.64 -9.27
C ASP A 26 -5.88 -8.67 -9.56
N GLY A 27 -5.10 -9.29 -8.68
CA GLY A 27 -3.63 -9.37 -8.79
C GLY A 27 -2.86 -8.08 -8.47
N CYS A 28 -3.51 -7.00 -7.99
CA CYS A 28 -2.79 -5.81 -7.53
C CYS A 28 -2.13 -6.07 -6.15
N PRO A 29 -0.80 -5.87 -6.01
CA PRO A 29 -0.10 -6.14 -4.74
C PRO A 29 -0.39 -5.12 -3.65
N VAL A 30 -0.94 -3.95 -4.00
CA VAL A 30 -1.21 -2.85 -3.09
C VAL A 30 -2.68 -2.41 -3.11
N LEU A 31 -3.61 -3.33 -3.38
CA LEU A 31 -5.04 -3.07 -3.17
C LEU A 31 -5.69 -1.96 -4.02
N ASP A 32 -5.21 -1.67 -5.23
CA ASP A 32 -5.83 -0.62 -6.07
C ASP A 32 -7.36 -0.78 -6.19
N HIS A 33 -8.07 0.34 -6.04
CA HIS A 33 -9.51 0.35 -6.21
C HIS A 33 -9.86 0.19 -7.70
N PRO A 34 -10.82 -0.65 -8.15
CA PRO A 34 -11.10 -0.80 -9.59
C PRO A 34 -11.39 0.53 -10.31
N LEU A 35 -12.14 1.42 -9.65
CA LEU A 35 -12.39 2.79 -10.14
C LEU A 35 -11.14 3.69 -10.22
N SER A 36 -10.02 3.39 -9.53
CA SER A 36 -8.77 4.15 -9.64
C SER A 36 -8.20 4.13 -11.05
N VAL A 37 -8.43 3.03 -11.77
CA VAL A 37 -7.96 2.87 -13.14
C VAL A 37 -9.04 3.06 -14.18
N ALA A 38 -10.32 2.93 -13.81
CA ALA A 38 -11.43 2.97 -14.77
C ALA A 38 -12.11 4.34 -14.91
N THR A 39 -11.87 5.28 -13.99
CA THR A 39 -12.57 6.58 -13.98
C THR A 39 -11.70 7.69 -13.41
N ASP A 40 -11.79 8.90 -13.95
CA ASP A 40 -11.01 10.05 -13.45
C ASP A 40 -11.42 10.43 -12.01
N ALA A 41 -12.72 10.35 -11.69
CA ALA A 41 -13.22 10.59 -10.34
C ALA A 41 -12.71 9.54 -9.33
N GLY A 42 -12.63 8.27 -9.75
CA GLY A 42 -12.05 7.22 -8.93
C GLY A 42 -10.56 7.39 -8.73
N ALA A 43 -9.81 7.79 -9.76
CA ALA A 43 -8.37 8.09 -9.68
C ALA A 43 -8.07 9.29 -8.78
N ALA A 44 -8.91 10.33 -8.82
CA ALA A 44 -8.76 11.50 -7.95
C ALA A 44 -8.93 11.14 -6.46
N ARG A 45 -9.80 10.17 -6.15
CA ARG A 45 -10.03 9.70 -4.77
C ARG A 45 -9.04 8.62 -4.34
N PHE A 46 -8.68 7.74 -5.27
CA PHE A 46 -7.80 6.60 -5.06
C PHE A 46 -6.78 6.61 -6.20
N PRO A 47 -5.62 7.26 -6.03
CA PRO A 47 -4.60 7.26 -7.07
C PRO A 47 -4.19 5.82 -7.42
N PRO A 48 -4.16 5.45 -8.72
CA PRO A 48 -3.79 4.09 -9.12
C PRO A 48 -2.29 3.86 -8.92
N CYS A 49 -1.91 2.65 -8.52
CA CYS A 49 -0.52 2.25 -8.39
C CYS A 49 0.16 2.14 -9.77
N PRO A 50 1.49 2.33 -9.83
CA PRO A 50 2.26 2.24 -11.09
C PRO A 50 2.16 0.88 -11.81
N ILE A 51 1.83 -0.20 -11.10
CA ILE A 51 1.60 -1.53 -11.69
C ILE A 51 0.28 -1.55 -12.47
N CYS A 52 -0.80 -1.10 -11.85
CA CYS A 52 -2.12 -1.09 -12.48
C CYS A 52 -2.18 -0.04 -13.61
N GLN A 53 -1.55 1.12 -13.42
CA GLN A 53 -1.43 2.12 -14.49
C GLN A 53 -0.79 1.53 -15.76
N ARG A 54 0.30 0.78 -15.63
CA ARG A 54 0.94 0.10 -16.78
C ARG A 54 0.08 -1.01 -17.36
N ARG A 55 -0.52 -1.84 -16.50
CA ARG A 55 -1.37 -2.95 -16.92
C ARG A 55 -2.55 -2.50 -17.79
N PHE A 56 -3.12 -1.34 -17.48
CA PHE A 56 -4.27 -0.78 -18.19
C PHE A 56 -3.90 0.41 -19.09
N ALA A 57 -2.62 0.68 -19.29
CA ALA A 57 -2.18 1.73 -20.22
C ALA A 57 -2.56 1.34 -21.66
N PRO A 58 -3.09 2.27 -22.46
CA PRO A 58 -3.33 2.04 -23.89
C PRO A 58 -2.03 1.62 -24.58
N ASP A 59 -2.09 0.58 -25.41
CA ASP A 59 -0.96 0.06 -26.19
C ASP A 59 0.30 -0.26 -25.36
N GLY A 60 0.14 -0.49 -24.04
CA GLY A 60 1.25 -0.69 -23.10
C GLY A 60 2.09 0.56 -22.82
N ASN A 61 1.68 1.74 -23.29
CA ASN A 61 2.43 2.98 -23.10
C ASN A 61 2.02 3.69 -21.80
N PHE A 62 2.79 3.46 -20.74
CA PHE A 62 2.59 4.07 -19.41
C PHE A 62 2.38 5.59 -19.44
N ALA A 63 3.11 6.32 -20.30
CA ALA A 63 3.00 7.77 -20.39
C ALA A 63 1.65 8.25 -20.94
N GLN A 64 0.86 7.35 -21.54
CA GLN A 64 -0.47 7.63 -22.06
C GLN A 64 -1.61 7.10 -21.18
N PHE A 65 -1.29 6.53 -20.02
CA PHE A 65 -2.31 6.08 -19.08
C PHE A 65 -3.22 7.25 -18.69
N ALA A 66 -4.51 7.07 -18.90
CA ALA A 66 -5.55 7.96 -18.41
C ALA A 66 -6.77 7.10 -18.05
N PRO A 67 -7.36 7.24 -16.85
CA PRO A 67 -8.48 6.41 -16.43
C PRO A 67 -9.66 6.45 -17.39
N SER A 68 -9.98 7.63 -17.94
CA SER A 68 -11.00 7.82 -18.98
C SER A 68 -10.75 7.07 -20.30
N ARG A 69 -9.54 6.56 -20.54
CA ARG A 69 -9.17 5.76 -21.72
C ARG A 69 -9.16 4.26 -21.45
N VAL A 70 -9.33 3.84 -20.20
CA VAL A 70 -9.40 2.43 -19.83
C VAL A 70 -10.82 1.92 -20.08
N ASP A 71 -10.94 0.77 -20.75
CA ASP A 71 -12.21 0.05 -20.87
C ASP A 71 -12.59 -0.56 -19.50
N PRO A 72 -13.62 -0.06 -18.80
CA PRO A 72 -13.95 -0.52 -17.46
C PRO A 72 -14.36 -1.99 -17.42
N THR A 73 -14.86 -2.54 -18.54
CA THR A 73 -15.26 -3.96 -18.64
C THR A 73 -14.07 -4.91 -18.58
N LYS A 74 -12.85 -4.41 -18.82
CA LYS A 74 -11.59 -5.17 -18.78
C LYS A 74 -10.83 -5.03 -17.46
N VAL A 75 -11.36 -4.28 -16.50
CA VAL A 75 -10.76 -4.15 -15.16
C VAL A 75 -11.34 -5.23 -14.23
N PRO A 76 -10.61 -6.32 -13.94
CA PRO A 76 -11.13 -7.39 -13.10
C PRO A 76 -11.24 -6.90 -11.64
N ALA A 77 -12.47 -6.70 -11.18
CA ALA A 77 -12.77 -6.32 -9.81
C ALA A 77 -13.07 -7.56 -8.96
N ILE A 78 -12.33 -7.72 -7.86
CA ILE A 78 -12.54 -8.80 -6.89
C ILE A 78 -12.84 -8.22 -5.51
N ARG A 79 -13.62 -8.93 -4.70
CA ARG A 79 -13.72 -8.65 -3.26
C ARG A 79 -12.57 -9.34 -2.56
N VAL A 80 -11.78 -8.57 -1.83
CA VAL A 80 -10.70 -9.11 -1.01
C VAL A 80 -11.01 -8.88 0.46
N ARG A 81 -10.78 -9.92 1.27
CA ARG A 81 -10.81 -9.83 2.72
C ARG A 81 -9.49 -9.28 3.23
N LEU A 82 -9.55 -8.20 3.98
CA LEU A 82 -8.38 -7.56 4.56
C LEU A 82 -7.79 -8.41 5.69
N GLY A 83 -6.47 -8.42 5.78
CA GLY A 83 -5.69 -9.17 6.78
C GLY A 83 -4.25 -8.67 6.84
N GLU A 84 -3.44 -9.22 7.76
CA GLU A 84 -2.03 -8.82 7.88
C GLU A 84 -1.31 -9.02 6.54
N GLY A 85 -0.63 -7.97 6.08
CA GLY A 85 0.03 -7.93 4.77
C GLY A 85 -0.84 -7.34 3.66
N PHE A 86 -2.15 -7.17 3.87
CA PHE A 86 -3.08 -6.70 2.84
C PHE A 86 -4.31 -5.97 3.43
N GLY A 87 -4.22 -4.64 3.47
CA GLY A 87 -5.18 -3.73 4.13
C GLY A 87 -5.09 -3.76 5.66
N PHE A 88 -4.09 -4.43 6.22
CA PHE A 88 -3.76 -4.36 7.62
C PHE A 88 -2.26 -4.62 7.80
N ALA A 89 -1.65 -3.82 8.65
CA ALA A 89 -0.28 -4.04 9.06
C ALA A 89 -0.08 -3.58 10.51
N ARG A 90 0.71 -4.33 11.26
CA ARG A 90 1.17 -3.90 12.58
C ARG A 90 2.66 -3.60 12.59
N LEU A 91 3.01 -2.46 13.18
CA LEU A 91 4.37 -1.98 13.36
C LEU A 91 4.68 -1.89 14.85
N GLN A 92 5.65 -2.66 15.31
CA GLN A 92 6.20 -2.51 16.65
C GLN A 92 7.39 -1.55 16.61
N GLY A 93 7.32 -0.46 17.35
CA GLY A 93 8.38 0.53 17.45
C GLY A 93 9.63 -0.05 18.13
N SER A 94 10.77 0.07 17.46
CA SER A 94 12.09 -0.22 18.03
C SER A 94 13.16 0.59 17.29
N SER A 95 14.36 0.69 17.87
CA SER A 95 15.52 1.35 17.24
C SER A 95 16.03 0.65 15.98
N GLU A 96 15.56 -0.57 15.70
CA GLU A 96 15.96 -1.40 14.57
C GLU A 96 14.95 -1.34 13.40
N VAL A 97 13.90 -0.51 13.51
CA VAL A 97 12.98 -0.28 12.41
C VAL A 97 13.55 0.79 11.48
N PHE A 98 14.09 0.34 10.35
CA PHE A 98 14.62 1.20 9.30
C PHE A 98 13.53 1.64 8.30
N PRO A 99 13.74 2.73 7.54
CA PRO A 99 12.76 3.25 6.59
C PRO A 99 12.22 2.24 5.56
N ASP A 100 13.07 1.35 5.06
CA ASP A 100 12.72 0.32 4.09
C ASP A 100 11.76 -0.75 4.66
N TYR A 101 11.74 -0.95 5.98
CA TYR A 101 10.71 -1.77 6.62
C TYR A 101 9.31 -1.16 6.49
N LEU A 102 9.23 0.18 6.43
CA LEU A 102 7.98 0.91 6.21
C LEU A 102 7.61 0.96 4.73
N THR A 103 8.56 1.36 3.88
CA THR A 103 8.29 1.65 2.47
C THR A 103 8.31 0.41 1.58
N GLY A 104 8.97 -0.65 2.01
CA GLY A 104 9.23 -1.84 1.22
C GLY A 104 10.46 -1.66 0.33
N ASN A 105 10.70 -2.66 -0.51
CA ASN A 105 11.82 -2.65 -1.42
C ASN A 105 11.45 -3.23 -2.79
N VAL A 106 12.31 -2.99 -3.77
CA VAL A 106 12.33 -3.71 -5.05
C VAL A 106 13.40 -4.80 -5.00
N ASN A 107 12.99 -6.05 -5.24
CA ASN A 107 13.88 -7.20 -5.32
C ASN A 107 14.58 -7.23 -6.69
N LEU A 108 15.82 -6.74 -6.73
CA LEU A 108 16.61 -6.62 -7.96
C LEU A 108 16.93 -7.97 -8.61
N ARG A 109 17.08 -9.05 -7.83
CA ARG A 109 17.31 -10.39 -8.41
C ARG A 109 16.07 -10.91 -9.13
N LYS A 110 14.90 -10.76 -8.50
CA LYS A 110 13.63 -11.09 -9.14
C LYS A 110 13.37 -10.24 -10.37
N LEU A 111 13.79 -8.97 -10.33
CA LEU A 111 13.72 -8.09 -11.49
C LEU A 111 14.62 -8.59 -12.63
N GLU A 112 15.86 -8.99 -12.36
CA GLU A 112 16.75 -9.56 -13.37
C GLU A 112 16.22 -10.89 -13.94
N GLU A 113 15.64 -11.75 -13.10
CA GLU A 113 15.07 -13.04 -13.51
C GLU A 113 13.80 -12.88 -14.37
N ILE A 114 12.89 -11.99 -13.95
CA ILE A 114 11.56 -11.83 -14.55
C ILE A 114 11.60 -10.80 -15.69
N GLY A 115 12.51 -9.84 -15.63
CA GLY A 115 12.62 -8.72 -16.57
C GLY A 115 11.54 -7.64 -16.41
N ASP A 116 10.53 -7.88 -15.57
CA ASP A 116 9.41 -6.96 -15.34
C ASP A 116 9.52 -6.30 -13.94
N PRO A 117 9.88 -4.99 -13.85
CA PRO A 117 9.96 -4.25 -12.58
C PRO A 117 8.62 -4.13 -11.85
N MET A 118 7.53 -4.49 -12.53
CA MET A 118 6.16 -4.29 -12.07
C MET A 118 5.48 -5.61 -11.72
N SER A 119 6.20 -6.73 -11.85
CA SER A 119 5.75 -7.99 -11.32
C SER A 119 5.50 -7.85 -9.81
N PRO A 120 4.34 -8.30 -9.29
CA PRO A 120 4.10 -8.36 -7.85
C PRO A 120 5.17 -9.14 -7.07
N LEU A 121 5.91 -10.03 -7.75
CA LEU A 121 7.02 -10.80 -7.17
C LEU A 121 8.31 -9.98 -7.03
N VAL A 122 8.39 -8.81 -7.67
CA VAL A 122 9.52 -7.90 -7.62
C VAL A 122 9.34 -6.85 -6.53
N LEU A 123 8.10 -6.47 -6.20
CA LEU A 123 7.81 -5.58 -5.09
C LEU A 123 7.67 -6.38 -3.79
N GLU A 124 8.51 -6.06 -2.80
CA GLU A 124 8.33 -6.52 -1.41
C GLU A 124 7.67 -5.38 -0.62
N PRO A 125 6.33 -5.42 -0.41
CA PRO A 125 5.64 -4.31 0.22
C PRO A 125 6.03 -4.16 1.68
N GLY A 126 6.40 -2.94 2.08
CA GLY A 126 6.61 -2.59 3.49
C GLY A 126 5.30 -2.37 4.23
N LYS A 127 5.38 -2.10 5.54
CA LYS A 127 4.18 -1.97 6.40
C LYS A 127 3.18 -0.92 5.92
N LEU A 128 3.63 0.17 5.30
CA LEU A 128 2.74 1.21 4.79
C LEU A 128 1.95 0.75 3.56
N LEU A 129 2.59 0.01 2.66
CA LEU A 129 1.94 -0.56 1.47
C LEU A 129 1.02 -1.72 1.83
N GLN A 130 1.43 -2.55 2.79
CA GLN A 130 0.58 -3.60 3.35
C GLN A 130 -0.70 -3.03 3.98
N ALA A 131 -0.63 -1.84 4.58
CA ALA A 131 -1.79 -1.18 5.18
C ALA A 131 -2.65 -0.40 4.18
N ASN A 132 -2.26 -0.27 2.89
CA ASN A 132 -2.98 0.57 1.93
C ASN A 132 -4.48 0.20 1.87
N ARG A 133 -5.32 1.24 1.86
CA ARG A 133 -6.79 1.21 1.98
C ARG A 133 -7.31 0.51 3.23
N GLY A 134 -6.51 0.55 4.28
CA GLY A 134 -6.68 -0.26 5.46
C GLY A 134 -6.26 0.45 6.74
N LEU A 135 -5.78 -0.35 7.69
CA LEU A 135 -5.37 0.10 9.02
C LEU A 135 -3.89 -0.25 9.28
N LEU A 136 -3.12 0.76 9.67
CA LEU A 136 -1.77 0.61 10.20
C LEU A 136 -1.82 0.80 11.72
N LEU A 137 -1.45 -0.23 12.48
CA LEU A 137 -1.34 -0.14 13.93
C LEU A 137 0.10 0.05 14.34
N ILE A 138 0.38 1.07 15.15
CA ILE A 138 1.74 1.42 15.56
C ILE A 138 1.86 1.34 17.07
N ASP A 139 2.50 0.28 17.55
CA ASP A 139 2.86 0.17 18.94
C ASP A 139 4.16 0.92 19.20
N GLU A 140 4.22 1.68 20.29
CA GLU A 140 5.47 2.33 20.75
C GLU A 140 6.13 3.24 19.70
N ILE A 141 5.35 4.05 18.98
CA ILE A 141 5.85 4.99 17.94
C ILE A 141 7.07 5.82 18.37
N GLY A 142 7.15 6.20 19.65
CA GLY A 142 8.28 6.95 20.22
C GLY A 142 9.62 6.19 20.27
N LYS A 143 9.62 4.87 20.02
CA LYS A 143 10.84 4.05 19.89
C LYS A 143 11.37 3.98 18.47
N LEU A 144 10.63 4.47 17.47
CA LEU A 144 11.10 4.50 16.10
C LEU A 144 12.24 5.53 15.94
N PRO A 145 13.27 5.27 15.13
CA PRO A 145 14.27 6.27 14.76
C PRO A 145 13.63 7.50 14.10
N LEU A 146 14.22 8.68 14.28
CA LEU A 146 13.70 9.93 13.69
C LEU A 146 13.53 9.85 12.17
N GLY A 147 14.48 9.25 11.45
CA GLY A 147 14.37 9.05 10.01
C GLY A 147 13.15 8.22 9.60
N THR A 148 12.85 7.17 10.38
CA THR A 148 11.69 6.30 10.18
C THR A 148 10.38 7.02 10.50
N GLN A 149 10.36 7.84 11.57
CA GLN A 149 9.19 8.67 11.89
C GLN A 149 8.91 9.71 10.79
N ASN A 150 9.95 10.32 10.21
CA ASN A 150 9.79 11.29 9.12
C ASN A 150 9.18 10.64 7.87
N VAL A 151 9.61 9.43 7.53
CA VAL A 151 9.06 8.67 6.40
C VAL A 151 7.59 8.30 6.65
N LEU A 152 7.25 7.87 7.87
CA LEU A 152 5.86 7.65 8.25
C LEU A 152 5.02 8.93 8.10
N LEU A 153 5.50 10.05 8.63
CA LEU A 153 4.80 11.34 8.54
C LEU A 153 4.59 11.76 7.08
N GLN A 154 5.63 11.66 6.25
CA GLN A 154 5.57 11.99 4.84
C GLN A 154 4.50 11.14 4.14
N SER A 155 4.47 9.83 4.39
CA SER A 155 3.47 8.94 3.78
C SER A 155 2.04 9.29 4.17
N LEU A 156 1.80 9.68 5.43
CA LEU A 156 0.49 10.10 5.93
C LEU A 156 0.03 11.43 5.32
N GLN A 157 0.96 12.34 5.03
CA GLN A 157 0.67 13.65 4.44
C GLN A 157 0.45 13.56 2.93
N GLU A 158 1.28 12.78 2.24
CA GLU A 158 1.26 12.68 0.77
C GLU A 158 0.28 11.62 0.26
N GLY A 159 -0.12 10.66 1.11
CA GLY A 159 -0.92 9.51 0.69
C GLY A 159 -0.18 8.59 -0.29
N SER A 160 1.16 8.66 -0.30
CA SER A 160 2.02 7.94 -1.23
C SER A 160 3.27 7.40 -0.55
N VAL A 161 3.82 6.32 -1.09
CA VAL A 161 4.99 5.62 -0.55
C VAL A 161 5.90 5.20 -1.70
N THR A 162 7.17 5.55 -1.61
CA THR A 162 8.20 5.13 -2.59
C THR A 162 9.05 4.03 -1.97
N PRO A 163 8.96 2.77 -2.44
CA PRO A 163 9.80 1.68 -1.97
C PRO A 163 11.29 1.98 -2.17
N ALA A 164 12.13 1.43 -1.30
CA ALA A 164 13.57 1.49 -1.48
C ALA A 164 13.97 0.88 -2.84
N LYS A 165 14.91 1.55 -3.54
CA LYS A 165 15.38 1.19 -4.89
C LYS A 165 14.32 1.33 -6.00
N SER A 166 13.16 1.91 -5.71
CA SER A 166 12.17 2.32 -6.71
C SER A 166 12.34 3.79 -7.09
N ARG A 167 11.93 4.15 -8.32
CA ARG A 167 11.69 5.55 -8.74
C ARG A 167 10.20 5.89 -8.79
N GLU A 168 9.36 4.89 -8.56
CA GLU A 168 7.91 4.96 -8.68
C GLU A 168 7.28 4.95 -7.29
N SER A 169 6.29 5.83 -7.09
CA SER A 169 5.52 5.96 -5.86
C SER A 169 4.20 5.21 -5.97
N PHE A 170 3.84 4.51 -4.91
CA PHE A 170 2.61 3.72 -4.79
C PHE A 170 1.63 4.44 -3.85
N PRO A 171 0.31 4.24 -4.01
CA PRO A 171 -0.67 4.77 -3.08
C PRO A 171 -0.47 4.18 -1.68
N GLY A 172 -0.51 5.04 -0.67
CA GLY A 172 -0.39 4.72 0.75
C GLY A 172 -1.52 5.35 1.56
N ASN A 173 -2.76 5.05 1.20
CA ASN A 173 -3.96 5.61 1.80
C ASN A 173 -4.46 4.72 2.94
N PHE A 174 -4.05 4.98 4.18
CA PHE A 174 -4.42 4.18 5.32
C PHE A 174 -4.74 5.04 6.55
N VAL A 175 -5.46 4.46 7.50
CA VAL A 175 -5.61 5.05 8.83
C VAL A 175 -4.49 4.51 9.71
N ALA A 176 -3.71 5.38 10.34
CA ALA A 176 -2.70 4.99 11.33
C ALA A 176 -3.20 5.27 12.74
N VAL A 177 -3.01 4.31 13.66
CA VAL A 177 -3.41 4.43 15.07
C VAL A 177 -2.33 3.91 16.00
#